data_AF-G3IV34-F1
#
_entry.id   AF-G3IV34-F1
#
_cell.length_a   1.000
_cell.length_b   1.000
_cell.length_c   1.000
_cell.angle_alpha   90.00
_cell.angle_beta   90.00
_cell.angle_gamma   90.00
#
_symmetry.space_group_name_H-M   'P 1'
#
loop_
_entity.id
_entity.type
_entity.pdbx_description
1 polymer ?
#
loop_
_entity_poly.entity_id
_entity_poly.type
_entity_poly.pdbx_seq_one_letter_code
_entity_poly.pdbx_strand_id
1 'polypeptide(L)' 'MKFNPCTDNCTYEGTRCEGCGRTHEEIAETKKLVMAAVDFAQTQGYENIEDFANAIGQSILKKLKKSAAKK' A
#
# COMPACT_ATOMS: atom_id res chain seq x y z
N MET A 1 9.70 1.10 -13.11
CA MET A 1 8.52 0.20 -13.02
C MET A 1 7.31 1.04 -12.63
N LYS A 2 6.12 0.79 -13.20
CA LYS A 2 4.87 1.43 -12.74
C LYS A 2 4.27 0.56 -11.64
N PHE A 3 3.80 1.18 -10.57
CA PHE A 3 3.03 0.48 -9.54
C PHE A 3 1.66 0.12 -10.10
N ASN A 4 1.30 -1.17 -10.06
CA ASN A 4 -0.02 -1.67 -10.43
C ASN A 4 -0.67 -2.30 -9.19
N PRO A 5 -1.85 -1.82 -8.73
CA PRO A 5 -2.55 -2.44 -7.61
C PRO A 5 -2.90 -3.90 -7.94
N CYS A 6 -2.83 -4.82 -6.96
CA CYS A 6 -3.34 -6.18 -7.17
C CYS A 6 -4.87 -6.09 -7.28
N THR A 7 -5.43 -6.81 -8.23
CA THR A 7 -6.87 -6.89 -8.53
C THR A 7 -7.52 -8.11 -7.86
N ASP A 8 -6.96 -8.56 -6.73
CA ASP A 8 -7.31 -9.80 -6.01
C ASP A 8 -7.20 -11.11 -6.81
N ASN A 9 -6.91 -11.05 -8.12
CA ASN A 9 -6.52 -12.17 -8.97
C ASN A 9 -5.03 -12.53 -8.80
N CYS A 10 -4.52 -12.44 -7.57
CA CYS A 10 -3.13 -12.73 -7.27
C CYS A 10 -2.89 -14.25 -7.42
N THR A 11 -2.22 -14.67 -8.48
CA THR A 11 -1.82 -16.08 -8.68
C THR A 11 -0.62 -16.39 -7.78
N TYR A 12 -0.60 -17.60 -7.20
CA TYR A 12 0.42 -18.05 -6.25
C TYR A 12 1.50 -18.93 -6.89
N GLU A 13 1.39 -19.21 -8.19
CA GLU A 13 2.38 -19.97 -8.94
C GLU A 13 3.47 -19.04 -9.49
N GLY A 14 4.71 -19.51 -9.51
CA GLY A 14 5.87 -18.72 -9.95
C GLY A 14 6.34 -17.68 -8.93
N THR A 15 7.17 -16.71 -9.36
CA THR A 15 7.75 -15.66 -8.50
C THR A 15 7.04 -14.31 -8.63
N ARG A 16 6.04 -14.23 -9.52
CA ARG A 16 5.30 -13.00 -9.85
C ARG A 16 3.82 -13.29 -9.93
N CYS A 17 3.02 -12.33 -9.50
CA CYS A 17 1.58 -12.34 -9.68
C CYS A 17 1.24 -12.04 -11.13
N GLU A 18 0.47 -12.92 -11.78
CA GLU A 18 0.04 -12.72 -13.17
C GLU A 18 -0.98 -11.58 -13.33
N GLY A 19 -1.75 -11.27 -12.28
CA GLY A 19 -2.74 -10.21 -12.30
C GLY A 19 -2.16 -8.79 -12.28
N CYS A 20 -1.11 -8.55 -11.50
CA CYS A 20 -0.51 -7.20 -11.37
C CYS A 20 0.95 -7.10 -11.83
N GLY A 21 1.59 -8.22 -12.17
CA GLY A 21 2.97 -8.28 -12.65
C GLY A 21 4.05 -8.04 -11.58
N ARG A 22 3.67 -7.77 -10.33
CA ARG A 22 4.58 -7.57 -9.20
C ARG A 22 5.09 -8.90 -8.66
N THR A 23 6.27 -8.91 -8.05
CA THR A 23 6.76 -10.11 -7.35
C THR A 23 5.90 -10.40 -6.13
N HIS A 24 5.81 -11.67 -5.74
CA HIS A 24 5.10 -12.03 -4.50
C HIS A 24 5.74 -11.38 -3.27
N GLU A 25 7.06 -11.19 -3.30
CA GLU A 25 7.80 -10.46 -2.26
C GLU A 25 7.31 -9.01 -2.15
N GLU A 26 7.24 -8.27 -3.27
CA GLU A 26 6.75 -6.88 -3.29
C GLU A 26 5.29 -6.79 -2.79
N ILE A 27 4.46 -7.77 -3.15
CA ILE A 27 3.07 -7.85 -2.70
C ILE A 27 3.01 -8.11 -1.19
N ALA A 28 3.80 -9.05 -0.68
CA ALA A 28 3.87 -9.36 0.74
C ALA A 28 4.36 -8.16 1.56
N GLU A 29 5.36 -7.42 1.08
CA GLU A 29 5.83 -6.20 1.71
C GLU A 29 4.77 -5.10 1.69
N THR A 30 4.10 -4.89 0.55
CA THR A 30 2.98 -3.93 0.45
C THR A 30 1.88 -4.28 1.46
N LYS A 31 1.54 -5.57 1.60
CA LYS A 31 0.53 -6.03 2.56
C LYS A 31 0.94 -5.74 4.01
N LYS A 32 2.22 -5.91 4.36
CA LYS A 32 2.73 -5.55 5.70
C LYS A 32 2.52 -4.07 6.01
N LEU A 33 2.76 -3.19 5.04
CA LEU A 33 2.54 -1.75 5.20
C LEU A 33 1.06 -1.41 5.43
N VAL A 34 0.17 -2.05 4.68
CA VAL A 34 -1.28 -1.89 4.85
C VAL A 34 -1.71 -2.37 6.23
N MET A 35 -1.30 -3.57 6.64
CA MET A 35 -1.63 -4.13 7.95
C MET A 35 -1.12 -3.24 9.09
N ALA A 36 0.11 -2.71 8.99
CA ALA A 36 0.62 -1.79 10.00
C ALA A 36 -0.23 -0.52 10.16
N ALA A 37 -0.79 0.01 9.06
CA ALA A 37 -1.71 1.15 9.14
C ALA A 37 -3.08 0.77 9.73
N VAL A 38 -3.58 -0.43 9.40
CA VAL A 38 -4.83 -0.98 9.97
C VAL A 38 -4.67 -1.21 11.47
N ASP A 39 -3.62 -1.90 11.90
CA ASP A 39 -3.34 -2.17 13.31
C ASP A 39 -3.19 -0.87 14.11
N PHE A 40 -2.56 0.15 13.51
CA PHE A 40 -2.46 1.47 14.11
C PHE A 40 -3.84 2.11 14.30
N ALA A 41 -4.68 2.13 13.27
CA ALA A 41 -6.03 2.70 13.36
C ALA A 41 -6.90 1.98 14.40
N GLN A 42 -6.82 0.65 14.45
CA GLN A 42 -7.54 -0.17 15.44
C GLN A 42 -7.05 0.11 16.86
N THR A 43 -5.73 0.22 17.07
CA THR A 43 -5.14 0.54 18.37
C THR A 43 -5.60 1.90 18.89
N GLN A 44 -5.77 2.88 17.99
CA GLN A 44 -6.28 4.21 18.35
C GLN A 44 -7.80 4.26 18.51
N GLY A 45 -8.52 3.22 18.08
CA GLY A 45 -9.98 3.17 18.17
C GLY A 45 -10.68 4.21 17.30
N TYR A 46 -10.12 4.54 16.12
CA TYR A 46 -10.74 5.53 15.24
C TYR A 46 -12.08 5.03 14.69
N GLU A 47 -13.14 5.82 14.89
CA GLU A 47 -14.47 5.54 14.34
C GLU A 47 -14.58 6.00 12.87
N ASN A 48 -13.83 7.04 12.48
CA ASN A 48 -13.79 7.58 11.12
C ASN A 48 -12.64 6.98 10.29
N ILE A 49 -12.68 5.66 10.10
CA ILE A 49 -11.63 4.90 9.40
C ILE A 49 -11.37 5.37 7.95
N GLU A 50 -12.38 5.91 7.27
CA GLU A 50 -12.27 6.44 5.91
C GLU A 50 -11.39 7.70 5.87
N ASP A 51 -11.56 8.62 6.82
CA ASP A 51 -10.75 9.83 6.94
C ASP A 51 -9.29 9.47 7.22
N PHE A 52 -9.06 8.49 8.08
CA PHE A 52 -7.73 7.99 8.39
C PHE A 52 -7.05 7.43 7.12
N ALA A 53 -7.72 6.54 6.38
CA ALA A 53 -7.18 5.95 5.17
C ALA A 53 -6.84 7.02 4.11
N ASN A 54 -7.75 7.99 3.92
CA ASN A 54 -7.54 9.11 3.01
C ASN A 54 -6.37 9.99 3.44
N ALA A 55 -6.28 10.35 4.72
CA ALA A 55 -5.21 11.19 5.26
C ALA A 55 -3.83 10.53 5.11
N ILE A 56 -3.73 9.22 5.38
CA ILE A 56 -2.48 8.45 5.18
C ILE A 56 -2.07 8.45 3.70
N GLY A 57 -3.00 8.14 2.79
CA GLY A 57 -2.73 8.15 1.34
C GLY A 57 -2.24 9.53 0.84
N GLN A 58 -2.90 10.61 1.26
CA GLN A 58 -2.50 11.97 0.92
C GLN A 58 -1.14 12.36 1.52
N SER A 59 -0.86 11.95 2.75
CA SER A 59 0.42 12.21 3.42
C SER A 59 1.58 11.51 2.70
N ILE A 60 1.40 10.25 2.29
CA ILE A 60 2.38 9.50 1.49
C ILE A 60 2.63 10.23 0.17
N LEU A 61 1.57 10.58 -0.56
CA LEU A 61 1.67 11.29 -1.84
C LEU A 61 2.42 12.63 -1.70
N LYS A 62 2.09 13.41 -0.67
CA LYS A 62 2.74 14.70 -0.38
C LYS A 62 4.22 14.53 -0.10
N LYS A 63 4.60 13.52 0.69
CA LYS A 63 6.01 13.21 1.00
C LYS A 63 6.78 12.75 -0.23
N LEU A 64 6.19 11.88 -1.06
CA LEU A 64 6.81 11.43 -2.32
C LEU A 64 7.04 12.61 -3.29
N LYS A 65 6.05 13.48 -3.47
CA LYS A 65 6.17 14.69 -4.31
C LYS A 65 7.22 15.66 -3.78
N LYS A 66 7.27 15.89 -2.46
CA LYS A 66 8.27 16.75 -1.83
C LYS A 66 9.69 16.19 -1.98
N SER A 67 9.85 14.87 -1.87
CA SER A 67 11.13 14.20 -2.09
C SER A 67 11.57 14.24 -3.56
N ALA A 68 10.62 14.18 -4.51
CA ALA A 68 10.90 14.31 -5.94
C ALA A 68 11.29 15.74 -6.35
N ALA A 69 10.72 16.77 -5.71
CA ALA A 69 11.01 18.18 -5.98
C ALA A 69 12.34 18.70 -5.37
N LYS A 70 13.05 17.85 -4.60
CA LYS A 70 14.37 18.14 -4.01
C LYS A 70 15.54 17.54 -4.80
N LYS A 71 15.26 16.82 -5.88
CA LYS A 71 16.25 16.33 -6.86
C LYS A 71 16.29 17.26 -8.05
#